data_AF-A0A2V5JVV0-F1
#
_entry.id   AF-A0A2V5JVV0-F1
#
_cell.length_a   1.000
_cell.length_b   1.000
_cell.length_c   1.000
_cell.angle_alpha   90.00
_cell.angle_beta   90.00
_cell.angle_gamma   90.00
#
_symmetry.space_group_name_H-M   'P 1'
#
loop_
_entity.id
_entity.type
_entity.pdbx_description
1 polymer ?
#
loop_
_entity_poly.entity_id
_entity_poly.type
_entity_poly.pdbx_seq_one_letter_code
_entity_poly.pdbx_strand_id
1 'polypeptide(L)'
;MTSLTIEELPTVIKEDVEEYLANNPASPAARLRPRMGMAGDIWLAFIGREVRRGASGLGNTPREALDDFNRNFMEPLISRNGSEPH
;
A
#
# COMPACT_ATOMS: atom_id res chain seq x y z
N MET A 1 -12.92 6.79 8.96
CA MET A 1 -11.57 6.20 8.96
C MET A 1 -10.60 7.30 8.56
N THR A 2 -9.69 7.70 9.45
CA THR A 2 -8.70 8.74 9.17
C THR A 2 -7.53 8.12 8.43
N SER A 3 -7.23 8.63 7.24
CA SER A 3 -6.05 8.25 6.46
C SER A 3 -5.11 9.44 6.37
N LEU A 4 -3.84 9.20 6.64
CA LEU A 4 -2.78 10.19 6.65
C LEU A 4 -1.86 9.94 5.45
N THR A 5 -1.28 10.99 4.88
CA THR A 5 -0.14 10.77 3.99
C THR A 5 1.08 10.31 4.79
N ILE A 6 2.09 9.76 4.12
CA ILE A 6 3.33 9.31 4.78
C ILE A 6 3.99 10.46 5.54
N GLU A 7 3.87 11.69 5.03
CA GLU A 7 4.42 12.90 5.66
C GLU A 7 3.68 13.30 6.95
N GLU A 8 2.40 12.95 7.06
CA GLU A 8 1.53 13.22 8.21
C GLU A 8 1.59 12.12 9.28
N LEU A 9 2.35 11.05 9.04
CA LEU A 9 2.52 9.97 10.02
C LEU A 9 3.35 10.44 11.22
N PRO A 10 3.15 9.83 12.40
CA PRO A 10 4.02 10.04 13.55
C PRO A 10 5.47 9.78 13.16
N THR A 11 6.40 10.62 13.64
CA THR A 11 7.80 10.64 13.20
C THR A 11 8.45 9.26 13.16
N VAL A 12 8.28 8.46 14.22
CA VAL A 12 8.82 7.09 14.31
C VAL A 12 8.32 6.20 13.17
N ILE A 13 7.05 6.28 12.83
CA ILE A 13 6.43 5.48 11.77
C ILE A 13 6.84 6.02 10.40
N LYS A 14 6.90 7.35 10.25
CA LYS A 14 7.34 7.98 9.01
C LYS A 14 8.77 7.59 8.67
N GLU A 15 9.71 7.67 9.61
CA GLU A 15 11.10 7.29 9.40
C GLU A 15 11.22 5.81 8.99
N ASP A 16 10.48 4.94 9.67
CA ASP A 16 10.41 3.52 9.36
C ASP A 16 9.92 3.23 7.93
N VAL A 17 8.85 3.93 7.53
CA VAL A 17 8.29 3.84 6.19
C VAL A 17 9.24 4.42 5.15
N GLU A 18 9.80 5.60 5.39
CA GLU A 18 10.74 6.26 4.48
C GLU A 18 11.99 5.39 4.24
N GLU A 19 12.53 4.77 5.28
CA GLU A 19 13.63 3.80 5.19
C GLU A 19 13.23 2.62 4.30
N TYR A 20 12.04 2.05 4.50
CA TYR A 20 11.55 0.95 3.65
C TYR A 20 11.43 1.36 2.17
N LEU A 21 10.89 2.54 1.89
CA LEU A 21 10.73 3.05 0.52
C LEU A 21 12.10 3.37 -0.12
N ALA A 22 13.02 3.94 0.64
CA ALA A 22 14.39 4.22 0.18
C ALA A 22 15.15 2.94 -0.16
N ASN A 23 14.94 1.86 0.61
CA ASN A 23 15.51 0.55 0.33
C ASN A 23 14.83 -0.18 -0.85
N ASN A 24 13.60 0.20 -1.20
CA ASN A 24 12.81 -0.45 -2.26
C ASN A 24 12.34 0.55 -3.33
N PRO A 25 13.23 1.28 -4.02
CA PRO A 25 12.86 2.38 -4.90
C PRO A 25 12.08 1.94 -6.16
N ALA A 26 12.22 0.67 -6.57
CA ALA A 26 11.50 0.11 -7.70
C ALA A 26 10.07 -0.35 -7.36
N SER A 27 9.70 -0.39 -6.07
CA SER A 27 8.41 -0.88 -5.63
C SER A 27 7.26 0.08 -5.98
N PRO A 28 6.03 -0.44 -6.20
CA PRO A 28 4.84 0.41 -6.39
C PRO A 28 4.65 1.41 -5.25
N ALA A 29 4.88 1.00 -4.01
CA ALA A 29 4.77 1.87 -2.84
C ALA A 29 5.75 3.04 -2.89
N ALA A 30 7.00 2.83 -3.31
CA ALA A 30 7.98 3.91 -3.44
C ALA A 30 7.61 4.91 -4.54
N ARG A 31 7.00 4.43 -5.63
CA ARG A 31 6.60 5.27 -6.77
C ARG A 31 5.29 6.00 -6.55
N LEU A 32 4.32 5.34 -5.93
CA LEU A 32 2.95 5.83 -5.76
C LEU A 32 2.70 6.49 -4.40
N ARG A 33 3.58 6.23 -3.42
CA ARG A 33 3.54 6.76 -2.05
C ARG A 33 2.14 6.70 -1.43
N PRO A 34 1.63 5.50 -1.12
CA PRO A 34 0.25 5.31 -0.67
C PRO A 34 -0.03 6.06 0.63
N ARG A 35 -1.31 6.42 0.81
CA ARG A 35 -1.79 6.92 2.08
C ARG A 35 -1.89 5.76 3.05
N MET A 36 -1.64 6.07 4.31
CA MET A 36 -1.59 5.12 5.40
C MET A 36 -2.79 5.37 6.30
N GLY A 37 -3.55 4.32 6.59
CA GLY A 37 -4.67 4.34 7.51
C GLY A 37 -4.51 3.25 8.55
N MET A 38 -5.26 3.37 9.64
CA MET A 38 -5.31 2.35 10.68
C MET A 38 -6.77 1.98 10.94
N ALA A 39 -7.07 0.68 10.96
CA ALA A 39 -8.36 0.14 11.35
C ALA A 39 -8.15 -0.82 12.52
N GLY A 40 -8.42 -0.35 13.74
CA GLY A 40 -8.05 -1.08 14.95
C GLY A 40 -6.52 -1.21 15.02
N ASP A 41 -6.02 -2.44 15.04
CA ASP A 41 -4.59 -2.76 15.07
C ASP A 41 -3.99 -3.06 13.69
N ILE A 42 -4.78 -2.97 12.62
CA ILE A 42 -4.34 -3.25 11.26
C ILE A 42 -4.01 -1.95 10.52
N TRP A 43 -2.83 -1.92 9.91
CA TRP A 43 -2.37 -0.90 8.97
C TRP A 43 -2.92 -1.15 7.58
N LEU A 44 -3.30 -0.07 6.91
CA LEU A 44 -3.73 -0.08 5.52
C LEU A 44 -2.92 0.90 4.70
N ALA A 45 -2.42 0.45 3.56
CA ALA A 45 -1.79 1.28 2.55
C ALA A 45 -2.69 1.33 1.31
N PHE A 46 -3.08 2.51 0.82
CA PHE A 46 -3.94 2.61 -0.37
C PHE A 46 -3.73 3.93 -1.13
N ILE A 47 -4.12 3.93 -2.41
CA ILE A 47 -4.00 5.11 -3.28
C ILE A 47 -5.35 5.78 -3.48
N GLY A 48 -5.40 7.10 -3.26
CA GLY A 48 -6.56 7.95 -3.52
C GLY A 48 -7.27 8.46 -2.26
N ARG A 49 -8.47 9.01 -2.47
CA ARG A 49 -9.33 9.52 -1.37
C ARG A 49 -10.02 8.42 -0.58
N GLU A 50 -10.17 7.23 -1.15
CA GLU A 50 -10.90 6.11 -0.58
C GLU A 50 -10.16 4.80 -0.83
N VAL A 51 -10.31 3.85 0.09
CA VAL A 51 -9.74 2.50 -0.04
C VAL A 51 -10.45 1.78 -1.18
N ARG A 52 -9.76 1.54 -2.30
CA ARG A 52 -10.27 0.72 -3.40
C ARG A 52 -9.78 -0.71 -3.28
N ARG A 53 -10.70 -1.67 -3.34
CA ARG A 53 -10.38 -3.11 -3.44
C ARG A 53 -9.43 -3.35 -4.62
N GLY A 54 -8.33 -4.07 -4.38
CA GLY A 54 -7.31 -4.41 -5.37
C GLY A 54 -6.21 -3.36 -5.58
N ALA A 55 -6.28 -2.21 -4.91
CA ALA A 55 -5.23 -1.18 -4.88
C ALA A 55 -4.94 -0.75 -3.45
N SER A 56 -5.00 -1.71 -2.52
CA SER A 56 -4.81 -1.53 -1.09
C SER A 56 -4.02 -2.70 -0.53
N GLY A 57 -3.13 -2.45 0.43
CA GLY A 57 -2.43 -3.45 1.20
C GLY A 57 -2.80 -3.39 2.68
N LEU A 58 -2.69 -4.54 3.36
CA LEU A 58 -3.01 -4.73 4.77
C LEU A 58 -1.82 -5.32 5.52
N GLY A 59 -1.61 -4.93 6.78
CA GLY A 59 -0.58 -5.51 7.62
C GLY A 59 -0.70 -5.16 9.09
N ASN A 60 -0.02 -5.91 9.97
CA ASN A 60 0.04 -5.56 11.40
C ASN A 60 1.02 -4.41 11.66
N THR A 61 1.90 -4.15 10.69
CA THR A 61 2.87 -3.07 10.71
C THR A 61 2.78 -2.21 9.45
N PRO A 62 3.28 -0.95 9.49
CA PRO A 62 3.35 -0.08 8.33
C PRO A 62 4.07 -0.75 7.15
N ARG A 63 5.19 -1.43 7.42
CA ARG A 63 5.98 -2.16 6.42
C ARG A 63 5.21 -3.31 5.80
N GLU A 64 4.52 -4.12 6.60
CA GLU A 64 3.69 -5.22 6.08
C GLU A 64 2.56 -4.70 5.19
N ALA A 65 1.90 -3.60 5.56
CA ALA A 65 0.86 -3.02 4.72
C ALA A 65 1.41 -2.52 3.38
N LEU A 66 2.64 -1.99 3.35
CA LEU A 66 3.32 -1.59 2.13
C LEU A 66 3.79 -2.80 1.30
N ASP A 67 4.26 -3.86 1.93
CA ASP A 67 4.63 -5.11 1.27
C ASP A 67 3.41 -5.75 0.60
N ASP A 68 2.30 -5.87 1.32
CA ASP A 68 1.04 -6.38 0.80
C ASP A 68 0.49 -5.47 -0.31
N PHE A 69 0.62 -4.15 -0.17
CA PHE A 69 0.28 -3.20 -1.24
C PHE A 69 1.14 -3.45 -2.47
N ASN A 70 2.46 -3.59 -2.29
CA ASN A 70 3.39 -3.89 -3.36
C ASN A 70 3.02 -5.19 -4.06
N ARG A 71 2.63 -6.24 -3.33
CA ARG A 71 2.22 -7.53 -3.88
C ARG A 71 0.90 -7.44 -4.63
N ASN A 72 -0.10 -6.77 -4.09
CA ASN A 72 -1.39 -6.56 -4.77
C ASN A 72 -1.25 -5.68 -6.03
N PHE A 73 -0.35 -4.69 -6.04
CA PHE A 73 -0.06 -3.87 -7.21
C PHE A 73 0.88 -4.57 -8.22
N MET A 74 1.77 -5.42 -7.70
CA MET A 74 2.59 -6.39 -8.45
C MET A 74 1.87 -7.73 -8.62
N GLU A 75 0.54 -7.77 -8.54
CA GLU A 75 -0.30 -8.76 -9.21
C GLU A 75 -0.71 -8.16 -10.55
N PRO A 76 0.23 -7.94 -11.50
CA PRO A 76 -0.14 -7.53 -12.82
C PRO A 76 -0.92 -8.68 -13.46
N LEU A 77 -2.05 -8.35 -14.09
CA LEU A 77 -2.27 -8.58 -15.52
C LEU A 77 -2.15 -10.02 -16.06
N ILE A 78 -1.94 -11.05 -15.23
CA ILE A 78 -1.87 -12.48 -15.60
C ILE A 78 -3.25 -13.16 -15.43
N SER A 79 -4.24 -12.48 -14.86
CA SER A 79 -5.64 -12.95 -14.86
C SER A 79 -6.59 -11.91 -15.45
N ARG A 80 -6.44 -11.64 -16.75
CA ARG A 80 -7.56 -11.24 -17.61
C ARG A 80 -7.36 -11.61 -19.08
N ASN A 81 -6.61 -12.69 -19.34
CA ASN A 81 -6.55 -13.32 -20.65
C ASN A 81 -7.08 -14.76 -20.56
N GLY A 82 -8.30 -14.90 -20.03
CA GLY A 82 -9.02 -16.18 -20.02
C GLY A 82 -10.46 -16.00 -19.57
N SER A 83 -11.39 -16.22 -20.51
CA SER A 83 -12.86 -16.19 -20.41
C SER A 83 -13.45 -14.76 -20.50
N GLU A 84 -14.19 -14.33 -21.53
CA GLU A 84 -15.04 -15.02 -22.52
C GLU A 84 -15.08 -14.18 -23.83
N PRO A 85 -15.34 -14.78 -25.01
CA PRO A 85 -16.73 -14.67 -25.48
C PRO A 85 -17.29 -15.97 -26.08
N HIS A 86 -18.57 -16.20 -25.75
CA HIS A 86 -19.61 -16.96 -26.44
C HIS A 86 -19.41 -18.44 -26.78
#